data_AF-A0A7C7D5I3-F1
#
_entry.id   AF-A0A7C7D5I3-F1
#
_cell.length_a   1.000
_cell.length_b   1.000
_cell.length_c   1.000
_cell.angle_alpha   90.00
_cell.angle_beta   90.00
_cell.angle_gamma   90.00
#
_symmetry.space_group_name_H-M   'P 1'
#
loop_
_entity.id
_entity.type
_entity.pdbx_description
1 polymer ?
#
loop_
_entity_poly.entity_id
_entity_poly.type
_entity_poly.pdbx_seq_one_letter_code
_entity_poly.pdbx_strand_id
1 'polypeptide(L)' 'MPVRRKLGRPTDQRVAILRGLVTSLIANGRIETTETRAKEVKNIAEKLIALAVKEADNFTSHYLILLNLL' A
#
# COMPACT_ATOMS: atom_id res chain seq x y z
N MET A 1 -0.60 -9.14 -16.63
CA MET A 1 0.14 -7.91 -16.25
C MET A 1 -0.79 -7.00 -15.44
N PRO A 2 -0.40 -6.47 -14.27
CA PRO A 2 -1.21 -5.50 -13.55
C PRO A 2 -1.20 -4.17 -14.32
N VAL A 3 -2.24 -3.97 -15.14
CA VAL A 3 -2.50 -2.70 -15.82
C VAL A 3 -2.75 -1.66 -14.75
N ARG A 4 -1.78 -0.75 -14.52
CA ARG A 4 -2.00 0.44 -13.70
C ARG A 4 -3.08 1.27 -14.39
N ARG A 5 -4.31 1.26 -13.88
CA ARG A 5 -5.39 2.03 -14.50
C ARG A 5 -5.07 3.50 -14.26
N LYS A 6 -4.95 4.29 -15.33
CA LYS A 6 -4.83 5.74 -15.22
C LYS A 6 -6.19 6.24 -14.75
N LEU A 7 -6.37 6.37 -13.44
CA LEU A 7 -7.56 6.87 -12.75
C LEU A 7 -7.90 8.35 -13.10
N GLY A 8 -7.50 8.83 -14.27
CA GLY A 8 -7.68 10.23 -14.71
C GLY A 8 -6.89 11.25 -13.90
N ARG A 9 -5.91 10.83 -13.08
CA ARG A 9 -5.15 11.70 -12.18
C ARG A 9 -3.64 11.64 -12.43
N PRO A 10 -2.90 12.74 -12.14
CA PRO A 10 -1.44 12.74 -12.12
C PRO A 10 -0.89 11.62 -11.23
N THR A 11 0.31 11.15 -11.58
CA THR A 11 0.94 10.00 -10.92
C THR A 11 1.05 10.19 -9.41
N ASP A 12 1.42 11.39 -8.97
CA ASP A 12 1.69 11.72 -7.57
C ASP A 12 0.42 11.67 -6.73
N GLN A 13 -0.65 12.28 -7.23
CA GLN A 13 -1.96 12.25 -6.58
C GLN A 13 -2.52 10.83 -6.48
N ARG A 14 -2.35 10.03 -7.54
CA ARG A 14 -2.79 8.62 -7.52
C ARG A 14 -2.04 7.82 -6.46
N VAL A 15 -0.72 7.99 -6.35
CA VAL A 15 0.09 7.30 -5.34
C VAL A 15 -0.33 7.72 -3.93
N ALA A 16 -0.55 9.02 -3.69
CA ALA A 16 -1.00 9.52 -2.40
C ALA A 16 -2.34 8.90 -1.97
N ILE A 17 -3.31 8.82 -2.88
CA ILE A 17 -4.62 8.21 -2.60
C ILE A 17 -4.48 6.72 -2.28
N LEU A 18 -3.73 5.97 -3.10
CA LEU A 18 -3.55 4.54 -2.89
C LEU A 18 -2.85 4.25 -1.56
N ARG A 19 -1.83 5.05 -1.19
CA ARG A 19 -1.17 4.96 0.12
C ARG A 19 -2.15 5.21 1.25
N GLY A 20 -2.93 6.28 1.19
CA GLY A 20 -3.93 6.59 2.22
C GLY A 20 -4.99 5.49 2.39
N LEU A 21 -5.46 4.89 1.28
CA LEU A 21 -6.40 3.76 1.32
C LEU A 21 -5.78 2.51 1.93
N VAL A 22 -4.52 2.20 1.60
CA VAL A 22 -3.80 1.07 2.20
C VAL A 22 -3.59 1.27 3.69
N THR A 23 -3.18 2.46 4.13
CA THR A 23 -3.04 2.78 5.56
C THR A 23 -4.39 2.64 6.29
N SER A 24 -5.46 3.14 5.69
CA SER A 24 -6.82 3.02 6.26
C SER A 24 -7.29 1.58 6.34
N LEU A 25 -6.94 0.74 5.35
CA LEU A 25 -7.25 -0.69 5.34
C LEU A 25 -6.51 -1.42 6.48
N ILE A 26 -5.23 -1.12 6.70
CA ILE A 26 -4.44 -1.74 7.76
C ILE A 26 -4.93 -1.27 9.14
N ALA A 27 -5.26 0.01 9.30
CA ALA A 27 -5.71 0.56 10.58
C ALA A 27 -7.12 0.08 10.99
N ASN A 28 -8.06 0.05 10.05
CA ASN A 28 -9.47 -0.24 10.35
C ASN A 28 -9.88 -1.69 10.03
N GLY A 29 -9.02 -2.47 9.36
CA GLY A 29 -9.29 -3.85 8.96
C GLY A 29 -10.27 -4.02 7.78
N ARG A 30 -11.12 -3.01 7.50
CA ARG A 30 -12.04 -2.98 6.36
C ARG A 30 -12.22 -1.55 5.85
N ILE A 31 -12.27 -1.39 4.53
CA ILE A 31 -12.60 -0.12 3.88
C ILE A 31 -13.60 -0.34 2.75
N GLU A 32 -14.43 0.67 2.49
CA GLU A 32 -15.32 0.72 1.34
C GLU A 32 -14.78 1.76 0.35
N THR A 33 -14.53 1.33 -0.88
CA THR A 33 -14.01 2.18 -1.96
C THR A 33 -14.53 1.68 -3.31
N THR A 34 -14.30 2.45 -4.37
CA THR A 34 -14.67 2.04 -5.73
C THR A 34 -13.95 0.76 -6.14
N GLU A 35 -14.61 -0.09 -6.92
CA GLU A 35 -14.10 -1.40 -7.34
C GLU A 35 -12.70 -1.33 -7.98
N THR A 36 -12.49 -0.31 -8.82
CA THR A 36 -11.20 -0.07 -9.49
C THR A 36 -10.07 0.22 -8.52
N ARG A 37 -10.33 1.01 -7.48
CA ARG A 37 -9.36 1.34 -6.42
C ARG A 37 -9.15 0.15 -5.50
N ALA A 38 -10.21 -0.59 -5.18
CA ALA A 38 -10.12 -1.79 -4.35
C ALA A 38 -9.18 -2.84 -4.97
N LYS A 39 -9.28 -3.06 -6.29
CA LYS A 39 -8.38 -3.98 -7.02
C LYS A 39 -6.91 -3.55 -6.97
N GLU A 40 -6.63 -2.24 -7.06
CA GLU A 40 -5.26 -1.73 -6.95
C GLU A 40 -4.73 -1.78 -5.51
N VAL A 41 -5.55 -1.39 -4.53
CA VAL A 41 -5.21 -1.44 -3.10
C VAL A 41 -4.92 -2.87 -2.65
N LYS A 42 -5.72 -3.85 -3.10
CA LYS A 42 -5.50 -5.28 -2.82
C LYS A 42 -4.11 -5.75 -3.24
N ASN A 43 -3.72 -5.48 -4.48
CA ASN A 43 -2.39 -5.88 -4.99
C ASN A 43 -1.23 -5.20 -4.23
N ILE A 44 -1.43 -3.98 -3.71
CA ILE A 44 -0.42 -3.27 -2.93
C ILE A 44 -0.36 -3.85 -1.51
N ALA A 45 -1.50 -4.07 -0.89
CA ALA A 45 -1.62 -4.63 0.46
C ALA A 45 -1.04 -6.05 0.54
N GLU A 46 -1.32 -6.91 -0.44
CA GLU A 46 -0.73 -8.26 -0.52
C GLU A 46 0.79 -8.24 -0.55
N LYS A 47 1.39 -7.33 -1.32
CA LYS A 47 2.84 -7.16 -1.37
C LYS A 47 3.41 -6.63 -0.06
N LEU A 48 2.72 -5.68 0.58
CA LEU A 48 3.13 -5.14 1.88
C LEU A 48 3.10 -6.21 2.96
N ILE A 49 2.05 -7.03 3.00
CA ILE A 49 1.95 -8.14 3.95
C ILE A 49 3.06 -9.17 3.67
N ALA A 50 3.32 -9.52 2.41
CA ALA A 50 4.38 -10.45 2.05
C ALA A 50 5.78 -9.93 2.47
N LEU A 51 6.05 -8.63 2.31
CA LEU A 51 7.27 -8.00 2.79
C LEU A 51 7.33 -7.99 4.32
N ALA A 52 6.24 -7.66 4.99
CA ALA A 52 6.17 -7.63 6.45
C ALA A 52 6.39 -9.03 7.07
N VAL A 53 5.82 -10.08 6.48
CA VAL A 53 6.05 -11.47 6.90
C VAL A 53 7.50 -11.87 6.69
N LYS A 54 8.10 -11.48 5.55
CA LYS A 54 9.52 -11.76 5.27
C LYS A 54 10.46 -11.03 6.23
N GLU A 55 10.11 -9.82 6.65
CA GLU A 55 10.90 -9.01 7.58
C GLU A 55 10.64 -9.34 9.05
N ALA A 56 9.56 -10.08 9.37
CA ALA A 56 9.26 -10.51 10.74
C ALA A 56 10.39 -11.36 11.36
N ASP A 57 11.17 -12.05 10.52
CA ASP A 57 12.33 -12.84 10.93
C ASP A 57 13.66 -12.05 10.89
N ASN A 58 13.63 -10.79 10.42
CA ASN A 58 14.80 -9.96 10.15
C ASN A 58 14.80 -8.70 11.04
N PHE A 59 15.25 -8.86 12.29
CA PHE A 59 15.29 -7.78 13.29
C PHE A 59 16.36 -6.69 13.06
N THR A 60 17.20 -6.82 12.02
CA THR A 60 18.36 -5.95 11.77
C THR A 60 18.00 -4.58 11.17
N SER A 61 16.76 -4.41 10.69
CA SER A 61 16.34 -3.27 9.86
C SER A 61 15.54 -2.19 10.60
N HIS A 62 15.61 -2.12 11.93
CA HIS A 62 14.81 -1.16 12.73
C HIS A 62 15.08 0.31 12.36
N TYR A 63 16.23 0.63 11.77
CA TYR A 63 16.61 2.00 11.41
C TYR A 63 16.21 2.43 9.99
N LEU A 64 16.00 1.51 9.05
CA LEU A 64 15.71 1.86 7.65
C LEU A 64 14.23 2.14 7.39
N ILE A 65 13.33 1.56 8.17
CA ILE A 65 11.88 1.75 8.00
C ILE A 65 11.45 3.16 8.44
N LEU A 66 12.07 3.71 9.48
CA LEU A 66 11.79 5.06 9.98
C LEU A 66 12.25 6.17 9.03
N LEU A 67 13.35 5.96 8.30
CA LEU A 67 13.90 6.97 7.39
C LEU A 67 13.06 7.17 6.12
N ASN A 68 12.22 6.21 5.76
CA ASN A 68 11.38 6.27 4.56
C ASN A 68 9.94 6.76 4.84
N LEU A 69 9.68 7.14 6.10
CA LEU A 69 8.40 7.68 6.56
C LEU A 69 8.48 9.18 6.94
N LEU A 70 9.68 9.77 6.92
CA LEU A 70 9.99 11.20 7.07
C LEU A 70 10.44 11.79 5.72
#